data_AF-A0A3B9BGA3-F1
#
_entry.id   AF-A0A3B9BGA3-F1
#
_cell.length_a   1.000
_cell.length_b   1.000
_cell.length_c   1.000
_cell.angle_alpha   90.00
_cell.angle_beta   90.00
_cell.angle_gamma   90.00
#
_symmetry.space_group_name_H-M   'P 1'
#
loop_
_entity.id
_entity.type
_entity.pdbx_description
1 polymer ?
#
loop_
_entity_poly.entity_id
_entity_poly.type
_entity_poly.pdbx_seq_one_letter_code
_entity_poly.pdbx_strand_id
1 'polypeptide(L)'
;MLALILLSSCLLCFLAYRYYGKFLTDRCKLDDSTVTPATEKEDGVDYSPTRASVLFGHHFSSIAGAGPIVGPILAAMYFGWGPTWIWILVGAILVGGVHDFGSTLMSVRNGGRSI
;
A
#
# COMPACT_ATOMS: atom_id res chain seq x y z
N MET A 1 -10.40 5.02 25.19
CA MET A 1 -9.37 5.78 24.47
C MET A 1 -8.74 4.97 23.33
N LEU A 2 -8.06 3.84 23.60
CA LEU A 2 -7.43 3.01 22.55
C LEU A 2 -8.39 2.51 21.47
N ALA A 3 -9.57 2.02 21.87
CA ALA A 3 -10.59 1.58 20.91
C ALA A 3 -11.05 2.70 19.96
N LEU A 4 -11.15 3.94 20.45
CA LEU A 4 -11.53 5.09 19.60
C LEU A 4 -10.42 5.41 18.58
N ILE A 5 -9.16 5.35 19.01
CA ILE A 5 -8.00 5.55 18.12
C ILE A 5 -7.98 4.47 17.04
N LEU A 6 -8.17 3.20 17.42
CA LEU A 6 -8.22 2.09 16.47
C LEU A 6 -9.37 2.27 15.47
N LEU A 7 -10.59 2.48 15.96
CA LEU A 7 -11.79 2.58 15.12
C LEU A 7 -11.73 3.79 14.18
N SER A 8 -11.24 4.94 14.66
CA SER A 8 -11.05 6.13 13.82
C SER A 8 -9.95 5.92 12.77
N SER A 9 -8.85 5.24 13.13
CA SER A 9 -7.79 4.88 12.18
C SER A 9 -8.31 3.94 11.09
N CYS A 10 -9.03 2.88 11.47
CA CYS A 10 -9.65 1.96 10.51
C CYS A 10 -10.63 2.68 9.59
N LEU A 11 -11.47 3.57 10.14
CA LEU A 11 -12.40 4.37 9.36
C LEU A 11 -11.68 5.28 8.36
N LEU A 12 -10.63 5.99 8.79
CA LEU A 12 -9.83 6.85 7.91
C LEU A 12 -9.15 6.06 6.79
N CYS A 13 -8.52 4.93 7.12
CA CYS A 13 -7.91 4.04 6.11
C CYS A 13 -8.96 3.48 5.14
N PHE A 14 -10.15 3.12 5.62
CA PHE A 14 -11.25 2.67 4.77
C PHE A 14 -11.73 3.76 3.81
N LEU A 15 -11.94 4.98 4.31
CA LEU A 15 -12.32 6.13 3.49
C LEU A 15 -11.22 6.46 2.46
N ALA A 16 -9.96 6.44 2.87
CA ALA A 16 -8.82 6.63 1.97
C ALA A 16 -8.79 5.57 0.87
N TYR A 17 -8.91 4.28 1.22
CA TYR A 17 -8.99 3.20 0.24
C TYR A 17 -10.13 3.42 -0.76
N ARG A 18 -11.33 3.79 -0.28
CA ARG A 18 -12.51 3.91 -1.13
C ARG A 18 -12.55 5.15 -2.02
N TYR A 19 -12.12 6.31 -1.51
CA TYR A 19 -12.20 7.58 -2.22
C TYR A 19 -10.88 7.94 -2.89
N TYR A 20 -9.78 7.87 -2.14
CA TYR A 20 -8.46 8.21 -2.67
C TYR A 20 -7.93 7.10 -3.59
N GLY A 21 -8.13 5.83 -3.23
CA GLY A 21 -7.83 4.71 -4.13
C GLY A 21 -8.60 4.82 -5.44
N LYS A 22 -9.91 5.10 -5.40
CA LYS A 22 -10.70 5.35 -6.62
C LYS A 22 -10.16 6.53 -7.43
N PHE A 23 -9.83 7.64 -6.77
CA PHE A 23 -9.23 8.79 -7.44
C PHE A 23 -7.93 8.42 -8.18
N LEU A 24 -7.05 7.64 -7.55
CA LEU A 24 -5.80 7.16 -8.17
C LEU A 24 -6.08 6.23 -9.36
N THR A 25 -6.97 5.25 -9.20
CA THR A 25 -7.40 4.35 -10.28
C THR A 25 -7.92 5.12 -11.49
N ASP A 26 -8.82 6.07 -11.26
CA ASP A 26 -9.43 6.89 -12.31
C ASP A 26 -8.38 7.80 -12.99
N ARG A 27 -7.47 8.41 -12.21
CA ARG A 27 -6.39 9.29 -12.73
C ARG A 27 -5.36 8.54 -13.55
N CYS A 28 -5.01 7.33 -13.12
CA CYS A 28 -4.05 6.49 -13.80
C CYS A 28 -4.68 5.66 -14.93
N LYS A 29 -6.01 5.73 -15.14
CA LYS A 29 -6.74 5.01 -16.18
C LYS A 29 -6.47 3.51 -16.12
N LEU A 30 -6.62 2.93 -14.93
CA LEU A 30 -6.57 1.47 -14.79
C LEU A 30 -7.82 0.86 -15.43
N ASP A 31 -7.62 -0.25 -16.11
CA ASP A 31 -8.67 -0.99 -16.80
C ASP A 31 -8.57 -2.46 -16.39
N ASP A 32 -9.62 -2.96 -15.76
CA ASP A 32 -9.71 -4.34 -15.26
C ASP A 32 -9.73 -5.38 -16.38
N SER A 33 -9.96 -4.97 -17.64
CA SER A 33 -9.86 -5.84 -18.81
C SER A 33 -8.41 -6.06 -19.29
N THR A 34 -7.45 -5.28 -18.75
CA THR A 34 -6.03 -5.43 -19.09
C THR A 34 -5.47 -6.71 -18.48
N VAL A 35 -5.00 -7.62 -19.32
CA VAL A 35 -4.31 -8.83 -18.87
C VAL A 35 -2.97 -8.46 -18.25
N THR A 36 -2.71 -8.94 -17.04
CA THR A 36 -1.43 -8.67 -16.35
C THR A 36 -0.29 -9.52 -16.94
N PRO A 37 0.98 -9.06 -16.83
CA PRO A 37 2.14 -9.84 -17.28
C PRO A 37 2.22 -11.23 -16.65
N ALA A 38 1.72 -11.37 -15.41
CA ALA A 38 1.67 -12.65 -14.70
C ALA A 38 0.84 -13.72 -15.45
N THR A 39 -0.18 -13.31 -16.20
CA THR A 39 -1.03 -14.20 -17.00
C THR A 39 -0.58 -14.24 -18.47
N GLU A 40 -0.16 -13.11 -19.04
CA GLU A 40 0.27 -13.04 -20.44
C GLU A 40 1.56 -13.82 -20.70
N LYS A 41 2.49 -13.83 -19.74
CA LYS A 41 3.82 -14.46 -19.86
C LYS A 41 3.97 -15.66 -18.93
N GLU A 42 2.88 -16.30 -18.54
CA GLU A 42 2.87 -17.40 -17.57
C GLU A 42 3.88 -18.49 -17.95
N ASP A 43 4.86 -18.70 -17.09
CA ASP A 43 5.93 -19.70 -17.25
C ASP A 43 6.08 -20.62 -16.03
N GLY A 44 5.35 -20.33 -14.94
CA GLY A 44 5.40 -21.09 -13.69
C GLY A 44 6.64 -20.84 -12.84
N VAL A 45 7.51 -19.90 -13.22
CA VAL A 45 8.75 -19.54 -12.52
C VAL A 45 8.79 -18.05 -12.22
N ASP A 46 8.91 -17.20 -13.24
CA ASP A 46 9.00 -15.74 -13.09
C ASP A 46 7.61 -15.08 -13.15
N TYR A 47 6.69 -15.67 -13.91
CA TYR A 47 5.31 -15.20 -14.08
C TYR A 47 4.34 -16.31 -13.70
N SER A 48 3.64 -16.12 -12.58
CA SER A 48 2.61 -17.04 -12.11
C SER A 48 1.38 -16.30 -11.57
N PRO A 49 0.19 -16.50 -12.17
CA PRO A 49 -1.04 -15.92 -11.66
C PRO A 49 -1.31 -16.37 -10.22
N THR A 50 -1.36 -15.41 -9.30
CA THR A 50 -1.48 -15.69 -7.86
C THR A 50 -2.73 -15.03 -7.29
N ARG A 51 -3.39 -15.70 -6.32
CA ARG A 51 -4.55 -15.14 -5.62
C ARG A 51 -4.14 -13.87 -4.87
N ALA A 52 -4.97 -12.83 -4.95
CA ALA A 52 -4.71 -11.54 -4.29
C ALA A 52 -4.42 -11.66 -2.79
N SER A 53 -5.04 -12.62 -2.09
CA SER A 53 -4.80 -12.88 -0.66
C SER A 53 -3.37 -13.34 -0.35
N VAL A 54 -2.75 -14.10 -1.26
CA VAL A 54 -1.36 -14.56 -1.12
C VAL A 54 -0.41 -13.42 -1.48
N LEU A 55 -0.70 -12.72 -2.58
CA LEU A 55 0.07 -11.56 -3.03
C LEU A 55 0.13 -10.46 -1.96
N PHE A 56 -0.98 -10.21 -1.27
CA PHE A 56 -1.03 -9.28 -0.13
C PHE A 56 -0.01 -9.65 0.95
N GLY A 57 0.13 -10.93 1.30
CA GLY A 57 1.10 -11.39 2.27
C GLY A 57 2.55 -11.13 1.85
N HIS A 58 2.87 -11.36 0.57
CA HIS A 58 4.18 -11.05 0.00
C HIS A 58 4.48 -9.56 0.03
N HIS A 59 3.54 -8.72 -0.40
CA HIS A 59 3.69 -7.27 -0.34
C HIS A 59 3.85 -6.77 1.09
N PHE A 60 2.99 -7.23 2.01
CA PHE A 60 3.07 -6.88 3.42
C PHE A 60 4.43 -7.25 4.03
N SER A 61 4.91 -8.47 3.77
CA SER A 61 6.22 -8.91 4.26
C SER A 61 7.36 -8.07 3.68
N SER A 62 7.26 -7.60 2.44
CA SER A 62 8.32 -6.80 1.80
C SER A 62 8.47 -5.40 2.39
N ILE A 63 7.39 -4.83 2.95
CA ILE A 63 7.39 -3.49 3.57
C ILE A 63 7.52 -3.55 5.10
N ALA A 64 7.30 -4.73 5.71
CA ALA A 64 7.43 -4.97 7.14
C ALA A 64 8.91 -4.97 7.58
N GLY A 65 9.56 -3.81 7.50
CA GLY A 65 10.94 -3.61 7.92
C GLY A 65 11.08 -3.01 9.32
N ALA A 66 12.32 -2.88 9.79
CA ALA A 66 12.63 -2.21 11.06
C ALA A 66 12.30 -0.70 11.03
N GLY A 67 12.41 -0.05 9.87
CA GLY A 67 12.14 1.39 9.70
C GLY A 67 10.72 1.80 10.12
N PRO A 68 9.67 1.16 9.59
CA PRO A 68 8.28 1.39 10.01
C PRO A 68 7.98 1.14 11.49
N ILE A 69 8.87 0.47 12.23
CA ILE A 69 8.74 0.25 13.68
C ILE A 69 9.50 1.34 14.44
N VAL A 70 10.78 1.53 14.11
CA VAL A 70 11.67 2.47 14.82
C VAL A 70 11.21 3.92 14.64
N GLY A 71 10.76 4.31 13.43
CA GLY A 71 10.30 5.66 13.13
C GLY A 71 9.16 6.14 14.05
N PRO A 72 8.02 5.41 14.11
CA PRO A 72 6.92 5.70 15.04
C PRO A 72 7.33 5.77 16.51
N ILE A 73 8.22 4.87 16.96
CA ILE A 73 8.69 4.86 18.35
C ILE A 73 9.45 6.16 18.65
N LEU A 74 10.42 6.51 17.81
CA LEU A 74 11.19 7.74 17.97
C LEU A 74 10.29 8.98 17.88
N ALA A 75 9.37 9.01 16.91
CA ALA A 75 8.43 10.11 16.78
C ALA A 75 7.55 10.28 18.03
N ALA A 76 7.05 9.17 18.59
CA ALA A 76 6.27 9.21 19.83
C ALA A 76 7.09 9.69 21.02
N MET A 77 8.37 9.31 21.10
CA MET A 77 9.29 9.74 22.16
C MET A 77 9.61 11.24 22.07
N TYR A 78 9.83 11.77 20.87
CA TYR A 78 10.24 13.17 20.68
C TYR A 78 9.08 14.16 20.58
N PHE A 79 7.97 13.77 19.94
CA PHE A 79 6.85 14.66 19.62
C PHE A 79 5.53 14.27 20.31
N GLY A 80 5.53 13.16 21.05
CA GLY A 80 4.34 12.65 21.72
C GLY A 80 3.41 11.84 20.80
N TRP A 81 2.43 11.19 21.41
CA TRP A 81 1.55 10.21 20.75
C TRP A 81 0.57 10.82 19.74
N GLY A 82 0.00 11.99 20.03
CA GLY A 82 -0.99 12.63 19.16
C GLY A 82 -0.42 13.02 17.79
N PRO A 83 0.66 13.82 17.74
CA PRO A 83 1.32 14.20 16.48
C PRO A 83 1.83 12.99 15.71
N THR A 84 2.39 12.00 16.41
CA THR A 84 2.88 10.76 15.80
C THR A 84 1.76 9.96 15.15
N TRP A 85 0.61 9.81 15.82
CA TRP A 85 -0.54 9.11 15.27
C TRP A 85 -1.07 9.79 13.99
N ILE A 86 -1.19 11.11 13.99
CA ILE A 86 -1.59 11.88 12.79
C ILE A 86 -0.56 11.71 11.68
N TRP A 87 0.73 11.83 12.00
CA TRP A 87 1.81 11.67 11.03
C TRP A 87 1.80 10.29 10.36
N ILE A 88 1.61 9.22 11.13
CA ILE A 88 1.51 7.85 10.60
C ILE A 88 0.32 7.73 9.66
N LEU A 89 -0.87 8.19 10.08
CA LEU A 89 -2.07 8.05 9.24
C LEU A 89 -1.96 8.86 7.95
N VAL A 90 -1.59 10.14 8.06
CA VAL A 90 -1.48 11.03 6.90
C VAL A 90 -0.35 10.57 5.98
N GLY A 91 0.80 10.21 6.54
CA GLY A 91 1.95 9.71 5.79
C GLY A 91 1.65 8.39 5.08
N ALA A 92 1.01 7.44 5.76
CA ALA A 92 0.62 6.16 5.15
C ALA A 92 -0.36 6.36 3.99
N ILE A 93 -1.34 7.27 4.12
CA ILE A 93 -2.37 7.49 3.10
C ILE A 93 -1.80 8.26 1.89
N LEU A 94 -1.13 9.39 2.13
CA LEU A 94 -0.76 10.33 1.07
C LEU A 94 0.60 10.05 0.44
N VAL A 95 1.51 9.41 1.17
CA VAL A 95 2.86 9.12 0.69
C VAL A 95 3.02 7.64 0.44
N GLY A 96 2.86 6.82 1.48
CA GLY A 96 3.04 5.36 1.38
C GLY A 96 2.11 4.71 0.37
N GLY A 97 0.81 4.95 0.49
CA GLY A 97 -0.20 4.37 -0.39
C GLY A 97 -0.02 4.77 -1.86
N VAL A 98 0.37 6.03 -2.12
CA VAL A 98 0.62 6.52 -3.49
C VAL A 98 1.90 5.92 -4.06
N HIS A 99 2.96 5.85 -3.24
CA HIS A 99 4.23 5.25 -3.62
C HIS A 99 4.07 3.77 -3.99
N ASP A 100 3.38 3.00 -3.16
CA ASP A 100 3.20 1.55 -3.38
C ASP A 100 2.26 1.27 -4.55
N PHE A 101 1.19 2.07 -4.69
CA PHE A 101 0.31 2.00 -5.86
C PHE A 101 1.07 2.34 -7.15
N GLY A 102 1.83 3.44 -7.14
CA GLY A 102 2.58 3.91 -8.30
C GLY A 102 3.68 2.95 -8.73
N SER A 103 4.48 2.47 -7.78
CA SER A 103 5.56 1.50 -8.05
C SER A 103 5.01 0.20 -8.65
N THR A 104 3.94 -0.34 -8.08
CA THR A 104 3.27 -1.54 -8.59
C THR A 104 2.69 -1.30 -9.99
N LEU A 105 1.99 -0.19 -10.20
CA LEU A 105 1.43 0.16 -11.50
C LEU A 105 2.50 0.27 -12.59
N MET A 106 3.62 0.95 -12.29
CA MET A 106 4.72 1.10 -13.24
C MET A 106 5.41 -0.23 -13.54
N SER A 107 5.60 -1.07 -12.53
CA SER A 107 6.14 -2.42 -12.71
C SER A 107 5.25 -3.25 -13.64
N VAL A 108 3.94 -3.30 -13.38
CA VAL A 108 2.97 -4.04 -14.21
C VAL A 108 2.96 -3.53 -15.65
N ARG A 109 2.97 -2.21 -15.85
CA ARG A 109 3.02 -1.61 -17.20
C ARG A 109 4.33 -1.86 -17.93
N ASN A 110 5.43 -2.06 -17.21
CA ASN A 110 6.73 -2.39 -17.78
C ASN A 110 6.99 -3.91 -17.81
N GLY A 111 5.91 -4.72 -17.86
CA GLY A 111 5.99 -6.16 -18.01
C GLY A 111 6.39 -6.91 -16.74
N GLY A 112 6.12 -6.37 -15.56
CA GLY A 112 6.41 -7.01 -14.26
C GLY A 112 7.85 -6.85 -13.78
N ARG A 113 8.63 -5.94 -14.39
CA ARG A 113 10.03 -5.70 -14.01
C ARG A 113 10.14 -4.87 -12.73
N SER A 114 11.22 -5.08 -11.98
CA SER A 114 11.55 -4.22 -10.82
C SER A 114 11.77 -2.78 -11.27
N ILE A 115 11.37 -1.85 -10.41
CA ILE A 115 11.84 -0.46 -10.37
C ILE A 115 13.25 -0.38 -9.78
#